data_AF-A0A0R1XHY2-F1
#
_entry.id   AF-A0A0R1XHY2-F1
#
_cell.length_a   1.000
_cell.length_b   1.000
_cell.length_c   1.000
_cell.angle_alpha   90.00
_cell.angle_beta   90.00
_cell.angle_gamma   90.00
#
_symmetry.space_group_name_H-M   'P 1'
#
loop_
_entity.id
_entity.type
_entity.pdbx_description
1 polymer ?
#
loop_
_entity_poly.entity_id
_entity_poly.type
_entity_poly.pdbx_seq_one_letter_code
_entity_poly.pdbx_strand_id
1 'polypeptide(L)'
;MIGLKAVKSQLKNIWRSQTGHTVSPPIWYTELKQVKLFFTLSITNSQARKVDMKRISASAVQYQFWFAEFVQSIGMVVDSGDLSLVRQKILAENIFQASSSARLKSETNVVLRRVDSLTPAMRGLFDRLDPVNQRIVNLIAIMNTEQLMYVFMYDVFRPELILGDRQIENYELSAFFKKLPLEHHEAAQWTEQTIRRLQATVTHYLRSAQVVKDYKDALVVQNYLLDERLVAQLQQENHLDYLAILTGRTS
;
A
#
# COMPACT_ATOMS: atom_id res chain seq x y z
N MET A 1 5.52 27.24 -16.20
CA MET A 1 6.49 26.12 -16.06
C MET A 1 7.28 25.99 -17.34
N ILE A 2 8.58 26.27 -17.32
CA ILE A 2 9.47 26.00 -18.46
C ILE A 2 9.61 24.49 -18.57
N GLY A 3 9.08 23.89 -19.64
CA GLY A 3 9.05 22.44 -19.79
C GLY A 3 10.45 21.82 -19.73
N LEU A 4 10.59 20.67 -19.06
CA LEU A 4 11.86 19.93 -18.87
C LEU A 4 12.61 19.64 -20.19
N LYS A 5 11.88 19.62 -21.33
CA LYS A 5 12.45 19.55 -22.69
C LYS A 5 13.22 20.83 -23.06
N ALA A 6 12.71 22.01 -22.72
CA ALA A 6 13.33 23.30 -23.00
C ALA A 6 14.61 23.50 -22.19
N VAL A 7 14.59 23.15 -20.90
CA VAL A 7 15.78 23.20 -20.02
C VAL A 7 16.88 22.25 -20.52
N LYS A 8 16.53 21.03 -20.96
CA LYS A 8 17.50 20.08 -21.53
C LYS A 8 18.08 20.55 -22.87
N SER A 9 17.26 21.18 -23.71
CA SER A 9 17.72 21.76 -24.97
C SER A 9 18.71 22.89 -24.71
N GLN A 10 18.39 23.81 -23.78
CA GLN A 10 19.27 24.89 -23.37
C GLN A 10 20.60 24.37 -22.80
N LEU A 11 20.58 23.45 -21.84
CA LEU A 11 21.81 22.93 -21.23
C LEU A 11 22.70 22.17 -22.23
N LYS A 12 22.09 21.42 -23.17
CA LYS A 12 22.83 20.72 -24.23
C LYS A 12 23.47 21.70 -25.23
N ASN A 13 22.78 22.79 -25.53
CA ASN A 13 23.29 23.82 -26.44
C ASN A 13 24.42 24.64 -25.79
N ILE A 14 24.26 25.00 -24.51
CA ILE A 14 25.29 25.70 -23.72
C ILE A 14 26.57 24.87 -23.63
N TRP A 15 26.46 23.57 -23.39
CA TRP A 15 27.65 22.71 -23.31
C TRP A 15 28.32 22.52 -24.68
N ARG A 16 27.55 22.33 -25.74
CA ARG A 16 28.08 22.22 -27.12
C ARG A 16 28.78 23.48 -27.60
N SER A 17 28.29 24.66 -27.21
CA SER A 17 28.93 25.93 -27.56
C SER A 17 30.23 26.18 -26.80
N GLN A 18 30.43 25.53 -25.65
CA GLN A 18 31.62 25.70 -24.82
C GLN A 18 32.74 24.71 -25.14
N THR A 19 32.43 23.48 -25.59
CA THR A 19 33.46 22.42 -25.74
C THR A 19 33.77 22.02 -27.18
N GLY A 20 33.01 22.50 -28.16
CA GLY A 20 33.05 21.94 -29.52
C GLY A 20 32.49 20.51 -29.58
N HIS A 21 32.03 20.09 -30.75
CA HIS A 21 31.25 18.85 -30.93
C HIS A 21 32.01 17.52 -30.68
N THR A 22 33.24 17.56 -30.15
CA THR A 22 34.18 16.43 -30.13
C THR A 22 34.42 15.83 -28.74
N VAL A 23 33.97 16.46 -27.65
CA VAL A 23 34.14 15.94 -26.28
C VAL A 23 32.90 15.16 -25.84
N SER A 24 33.04 14.11 -25.04
CA SER A 24 31.91 13.36 -24.45
C SER A 24 31.27 14.14 -23.28
N PRO A 25 29.94 14.06 -23.08
CA PRO A 25 29.27 14.79 -21.99
C PRO A 25 29.79 14.41 -20.59
N PRO A 26 29.87 15.36 -19.64
CA PRO A 26 30.33 15.08 -18.28
C PRO A 26 29.44 14.10 -17.52
N ILE A 27 29.97 13.47 -16.46
CA ILE A 27 29.30 12.46 -15.62
C ILE A 27 27.92 12.93 -15.10
N TRP A 28 27.80 14.20 -14.71
CA TRP A 28 26.53 14.80 -14.26
C TRP A 28 25.43 14.78 -15.35
N TYR A 29 25.78 14.74 -16.64
CA TYR A 29 24.83 14.62 -17.74
C TYR A 29 24.22 13.21 -17.82
N THR A 30 25.01 12.19 -17.49
CA THR A 30 24.56 10.80 -17.40
C THR A 30 23.66 10.61 -16.17
N GLU A 31 24.00 11.23 -15.04
CA GLU A 31 23.14 11.27 -13.86
C GLU A 31 21.82 11.99 -14.13
N LEU A 32 21.81 13.12 -14.84
CA LEU A 32 20.57 13.80 -15.25
C LEU A 32 19.72 12.99 -16.25
N LYS A 33 20.31 12.02 -16.96
CA LYS A 33 19.56 11.06 -17.77
C LYS A 33 18.98 9.94 -16.93
N GLN A 34 19.75 9.40 -15.97
CA GLN A 34 19.30 8.41 -14.99
C GLN A 34 18.14 8.98 -14.16
N VAL A 35 18.28 10.19 -13.60
CA VAL A 35 17.24 10.88 -12.83
C VAL A 35 16.02 11.15 -13.70
N LYS A 36 16.18 11.57 -14.97
CA LYS A 36 15.04 11.76 -15.88
C LYS A 36 14.38 10.44 -16.25
N LEU A 37 15.15 9.37 -16.47
CA LEU A 37 14.64 8.05 -16.77
C LEU A 37 13.86 7.50 -15.57
N PHE A 38 14.39 7.64 -14.36
CA PHE A 38 13.71 7.32 -13.11
C PHE A 38 12.42 8.14 -12.95
N PHE A 39 12.46 9.47 -13.08
CA PHE A 39 11.26 10.32 -12.97
C PHE A 39 10.22 10.03 -14.07
N THR A 40 10.68 9.77 -15.30
CA THR A 40 9.78 9.42 -16.42
C THR A 40 9.18 8.04 -16.19
N LEU A 41 9.96 7.06 -15.72
CA LEU A 41 9.46 5.74 -15.33
C LEU A 41 8.50 5.84 -14.15
N SER A 42 8.77 6.64 -13.12
CA SER A 42 7.87 6.84 -11.97
C SER A 42 6.55 7.49 -12.38
N ILE A 43 6.58 8.53 -13.23
CA ILE A 43 5.36 9.17 -13.76
C ILE A 43 4.62 8.21 -14.69
N THR A 44 5.31 7.53 -15.61
CA THR A 44 4.68 6.57 -16.53
C THR A 44 4.13 5.36 -15.78
N ASN A 45 4.77 4.90 -14.71
CA ASN A 45 4.30 3.79 -13.86
C ASN A 45 3.14 4.23 -12.95
N SER A 46 3.14 5.47 -12.46
CA SER A 46 1.99 6.09 -11.75
C SER A 46 0.77 6.25 -12.68
N GLN A 47 0.99 6.66 -13.93
CA GLN A 47 -0.07 6.78 -14.94
C GLN A 47 -0.50 5.42 -15.50
N ALA A 48 0.40 4.44 -15.64
CA ALA A 48 0.09 3.08 -16.07
C ALA A 48 -0.63 2.28 -14.97
N ARG A 49 -0.32 2.48 -13.67
CA ARG A 49 -1.07 1.85 -12.57
C ARG A 49 -2.44 2.47 -12.32
N LYS A 50 -2.69 3.71 -12.75
CA LYS A 50 -4.08 4.22 -12.85
C LYS A 50 -4.91 3.42 -13.87
N VAL A 51 -4.27 2.77 -14.84
CA VAL A 51 -4.91 1.98 -15.91
C VAL A 51 -5.04 0.48 -15.53
N ASP A 52 -4.20 -0.04 -14.64
CA ASP A 52 -4.30 -1.40 -14.07
C ASP A 52 -4.83 -1.42 -12.62
N MET A 53 -5.88 -0.64 -12.33
CA MET A 53 -6.56 -0.77 -11.05
C MET A 53 -7.32 -2.11 -11.04
N LYS A 54 -6.92 -3.06 -10.19
CA LYS A 54 -7.71 -4.29 -9.95
C LYS A 54 -9.16 -3.89 -9.65
N ARG A 55 -10.12 -4.75 -10.00
CA ARG A 55 -11.54 -4.50 -9.67
C ARG A 55 -11.72 -4.34 -8.17
N ILE A 56 -12.46 -3.31 -7.75
CA ILE A 56 -12.84 -3.19 -6.34
C ILE A 56 -13.94 -4.20 -6.00
N SER A 57 -13.96 -4.65 -4.75
CA SER A 57 -14.88 -5.68 -4.26
C SER A 57 -15.40 -5.32 -2.88
N ALA A 58 -16.63 -5.74 -2.58
CA ALA A 58 -17.21 -5.65 -1.23
C ALA A 58 -16.80 -6.82 -0.32
N SER A 59 -15.93 -7.74 -0.77
CA SER A 59 -15.47 -8.90 0.02
C SER A 59 -14.81 -8.51 1.33
N ALA A 60 -14.15 -7.36 1.39
CA ALA A 60 -13.51 -6.82 2.59
C ALA A 60 -14.44 -6.82 3.81
N VAL A 61 -15.75 -6.60 3.62
CA VAL A 61 -16.79 -6.60 4.67
C VAL A 61 -16.77 -7.85 5.55
N GLN A 62 -16.30 -8.98 5.01
CA GLN A 62 -16.33 -10.28 5.67
C GLN A 62 -15.06 -10.57 6.48
N TYR A 63 -14.02 -9.76 6.28
CA TYR A 63 -12.67 -10.07 6.72
C TYR A 63 -12.26 -9.15 7.87
N GLN A 64 -11.50 -9.70 8.80
CA GLN A 64 -10.98 -8.96 9.95
C GLN A 64 -9.50 -8.65 9.74
N PHE A 65 -8.92 -7.85 10.64
CA PHE A 65 -7.49 -7.52 10.56
C PHE A 65 -6.60 -8.76 10.80
N TRP A 66 -7.04 -9.71 11.64
CA TRP A 66 -6.40 -11.02 11.89
C TRP A 66 -4.88 -10.96 12.08
N PHE A 67 -4.42 -10.05 12.95
CA PHE A 67 -2.99 -9.84 13.12
C PHE A 67 -2.28 -11.04 13.75
N ALA A 68 -2.90 -11.70 14.73
CA ALA A 68 -2.29 -12.86 15.39
C ALA A 68 -2.14 -14.03 14.42
N GLU A 69 -3.18 -14.31 13.64
CA GLU A 69 -3.22 -15.34 12.61
C GLU A 69 -2.21 -15.03 11.50
N PHE A 70 -2.10 -13.75 11.12
CA PHE A 70 -1.12 -13.28 10.16
C PHE A 70 0.32 -13.50 10.64
N VAL A 71 0.65 -13.09 11.87
CA VAL A 71 1.98 -13.31 12.50
C VAL A 71 2.34 -14.80 12.52
N GLN A 72 1.43 -15.65 13.02
CA GLN A 72 1.64 -17.10 13.06
C GLN A 72 1.87 -17.68 11.66
N SER A 73 1.11 -17.21 10.67
CA SER A 73 1.23 -17.67 9.29
C SER A 73 2.55 -17.24 8.64
N ILE A 74 3.02 -16.02 8.91
CA ILE A 74 4.33 -15.55 8.42
C ILE A 74 5.44 -16.44 8.96
N GLY A 75 5.48 -16.67 10.28
CA GLY A 75 6.49 -17.54 10.90
C GLY A 75 6.51 -18.94 10.29
N MET A 76 5.34 -19.58 10.19
CA MET A 76 5.23 -20.91 9.58
C MET A 76 5.67 -20.94 8.11
N VAL A 77 5.36 -19.91 7.32
CA VAL A 77 5.75 -19.84 5.90
C VAL A 77 7.24 -19.55 5.74
N VAL A 78 7.84 -18.75 6.61
CA VAL A 78 9.29 -18.50 6.64
C VAL A 78 10.04 -19.80 6.99
N ASP A 79 9.53 -20.57 7.95
CA ASP A 79 10.14 -21.84 8.37
C ASP A 79 10.00 -22.95 7.33
N SER A 80 8.82 -23.10 6.72
CA SER A 80 8.54 -24.23 5.81
C SER A 80 8.87 -23.93 4.34
N GLY A 81 8.81 -22.68 3.92
CA GLY A 81 8.87 -22.27 2.52
C GLY A 81 7.66 -22.69 1.67
N ASP A 82 6.62 -23.31 2.25
CA ASP A 82 5.50 -23.89 1.52
C ASP A 82 4.14 -23.52 2.15
N LEU A 83 3.40 -22.63 1.47
CA LEU A 83 2.06 -22.20 1.87
C LEU A 83 1.03 -23.33 1.90
N SER A 84 1.18 -24.37 1.08
CA SER A 84 0.27 -25.51 1.04
C SER A 84 0.41 -26.37 2.30
N LEU A 85 1.64 -26.60 2.75
CA LEU A 85 1.91 -27.29 4.02
C LEU A 85 1.39 -26.47 5.21
N VAL A 86 1.64 -25.16 5.22
CA VAL A 86 1.11 -24.27 6.26
C VAL A 86 -0.41 -24.31 6.30
N ARG A 87 -1.08 -24.26 5.14
CA ARG A 87 -2.54 -24.39 5.05
C ARG A 87 -3.03 -25.68 5.66
N GLN A 88 -2.44 -26.82 5.28
CA GLN A 88 -2.85 -28.13 5.80
C GLN A 88 -2.71 -28.17 7.32
N LYS A 89 -1.60 -27.65 7.84
CA LYS A 89 -1.35 -27.58 9.28
C LYS A 89 -2.39 -26.73 10.02
N ILE A 90 -2.65 -25.51 9.55
CA ILE A 90 -3.66 -24.61 10.15
C ILE A 90 -5.02 -25.30 10.22
N LEU A 91 -5.44 -25.95 9.13
CA LEU A 91 -6.74 -26.60 9.04
C LEU A 91 -6.83 -27.86 9.92
N ALA A 92 -5.76 -28.65 10.00
CA ALA A 92 -5.72 -29.89 10.78
C ALA A 92 -5.71 -29.62 12.29
N GLU A 93 -4.95 -28.61 12.73
CA GLU A 93 -4.72 -28.32 14.15
C GLU A 93 -5.63 -27.20 14.69
N ASN A 94 -6.45 -26.57 13.85
CA ASN A 94 -7.22 -25.37 14.18
C ASN A 94 -6.36 -24.29 14.86
N ILE A 95 -5.20 -23.99 14.26
CA ILE A 95 -4.20 -23.07 14.83
C ILE A 95 -4.80 -21.70 15.18
N PHE A 96 -5.74 -21.21 14.37
CA PHE A 96 -6.42 -19.93 14.60
C PHE A 96 -7.52 -19.99 15.66
N GLN A 97 -7.78 -21.16 16.25
CA GLN A 97 -8.79 -21.37 17.28
C GLN A 97 -10.18 -20.88 16.85
N ALA A 98 -10.49 -21.04 15.56
CA ALA A 98 -11.75 -20.58 15.01
C ALA A 98 -12.93 -21.40 15.57
N SER A 99 -14.07 -20.74 15.74
CA SER A 99 -15.28 -21.32 16.34
C SER A 99 -15.96 -22.40 15.49
N SER A 100 -15.62 -22.51 14.21
CA SER A 100 -16.14 -23.52 13.30
C SER A 100 -15.17 -23.81 12.16
N SER A 101 -15.31 -24.98 11.52
CA SER A 101 -14.49 -25.36 10.36
C SER A 101 -14.70 -24.46 9.15
N ALA A 102 -15.93 -23.97 8.93
CA ALA A 102 -16.22 -23.00 7.87
C ALA A 102 -15.51 -21.67 8.11
N ARG A 103 -15.53 -21.19 9.36
CA ARG A 103 -14.80 -19.98 9.75
C ARG A 103 -13.29 -20.18 9.60
N LEU A 104 -12.74 -21.28 10.12
CA LEU A 104 -11.32 -21.62 9.99
C LEU A 104 -10.87 -21.60 8.52
N LYS A 105 -11.63 -22.25 7.63
CA LYS A 105 -11.34 -22.26 6.19
C LYS A 105 -11.34 -20.86 5.58
N SER A 106 -12.33 -20.03 5.94
CA SER A 106 -12.44 -18.65 5.46
C SER A 106 -11.25 -17.80 5.94
N GLU A 107 -10.93 -17.85 7.23
CA GLU A 107 -9.80 -17.14 7.83
C GLU A 107 -8.47 -17.56 7.20
N THR A 108 -8.22 -18.87 7.14
CA THR A 108 -7.02 -19.45 6.50
C THR A 108 -6.86 -18.98 5.07
N ASN A 109 -7.93 -19.00 4.27
CA ASN A 109 -7.88 -18.59 2.87
C ASN A 109 -7.50 -17.12 2.70
N VAL A 110 -7.98 -16.24 3.58
CA VAL A 110 -7.70 -14.80 3.47
C VAL A 110 -6.33 -14.46 4.04
N VAL A 111 -6.01 -14.98 5.23
CA VAL A 111 -4.71 -14.77 5.87
C VAL A 111 -3.58 -15.27 4.97
N LEU A 112 -3.68 -16.49 4.43
CA LEU A 112 -2.64 -17.00 3.54
C LEU A 112 -2.55 -16.25 2.21
N ARG A 113 -3.66 -15.70 1.69
CA ARG A 113 -3.62 -14.83 0.51
C ARG A 113 -2.87 -13.52 0.80
N ARG A 114 -3.05 -12.95 1.99
CA ARG A 114 -2.28 -11.78 2.45
C ARG A 114 -0.80 -12.11 2.57
N VAL A 115 -0.46 -13.23 3.22
CA VAL A 115 0.94 -13.69 3.36
C VAL A 115 1.59 -13.95 2.00
N ASP A 116 0.87 -14.58 1.07
CA ASP A 116 1.34 -14.87 -0.29
C ASP A 116 1.58 -13.60 -1.11
N SER A 117 0.80 -12.55 -0.85
CA SER A 117 0.95 -11.26 -1.52
C SER A 117 2.22 -10.49 -1.16
N LEU A 118 2.96 -10.93 -0.13
CA LEU A 118 4.26 -10.39 0.25
C LEU A 118 5.39 -11.15 -0.45
N THR A 119 6.51 -10.50 -0.75
CA THR A 119 7.67 -11.21 -1.27
C THR A 119 8.34 -12.08 -0.17
N PRO A 120 9.14 -13.10 -0.54
CA PRO A 120 9.94 -13.83 0.44
C PRO A 120 10.83 -12.93 1.31
N ALA A 121 11.38 -11.87 0.73
CA ALA A 121 12.23 -10.91 1.43
C ALA A 121 11.44 -10.07 2.46
N MET A 122 10.25 -9.59 2.10
CA MET A 122 9.35 -8.91 3.03
C MET A 122 8.91 -9.83 4.18
N ARG A 123 8.61 -11.11 3.90
CA ARG A 123 8.29 -12.11 4.93
C ARG A 123 9.47 -12.34 5.88
N GLY A 124 10.68 -12.50 5.35
CA GLY A 124 11.90 -12.70 6.15
C GLY A 124 12.33 -11.48 6.98
N LEU A 125 11.82 -10.29 6.66
CA LEU A 125 12.05 -9.07 7.45
C LEU A 125 11.13 -8.98 8.68
N PHE A 126 9.95 -9.62 8.64
CA PHE A 126 8.84 -9.37 9.54
C PHE A 126 9.19 -9.42 11.04
N ASP A 127 9.86 -10.48 11.50
CA ASP A 127 10.20 -10.67 12.93
C ASP A 127 11.27 -9.69 13.44
N ARG A 128 11.92 -8.94 12.53
CA ARG A 128 12.92 -7.93 12.87
C ARG A 128 12.31 -6.54 13.06
N LEU A 129 11.06 -6.36 12.67
CA LEU A 129 10.32 -5.10 12.78
C LEU A 129 9.69 -4.98 14.17
N ASP A 130 9.52 -3.75 14.66
CA ASP A 130 8.72 -3.51 15.85
C ASP A 130 7.23 -3.82 15.61
N PRO A 131 6.40 -3.98 16.67
CA PRO A 131 5.00 -4.33 16.53
C PRO A 131 4.15 -3.37 15.68
N VAL A 132 4.47 -2.06 15.65
CA VAL A 132 3.76 -1.10 14.80
C VAL A 132 4.11 -1.35 13.34
N ASN A 133 5.39 -1.52 13.02
CA ASN A 133 5.83 -1.81 11.65
C ASN A 133 5.35 -3.19 11.15
N GLN A 134 5.25 -4.19 12.02
CA GLN A 134 4.61 -5.48 11.68
C GLN A 134 3.12 -5.32 11.31
N ARG A 135 2.39 -4.48 12.04
CA ARG A 135 0.99 -4.15 11.73
C ARG A 135 0.86 -3.41 10.40
N ILE A 136 1.80 -2.52 10.11
CA ILE A 136 1.88 -1.84 8.80
C ILE A 136 2.15 -2.86 7.69
N VAL A 137 3.00 -3.86 7.90
CA VAL A 137 3.19 -4.95 6.92
C VAL A 137 1.89 -5.73 6.68
N ASN A 138 1.09 -6.02 7.71
CA ASN A 138 -0.23 -6.61 7.52
C ASN A 138 -1.17 -5.67 6.74
N LEU A 139 -1.15 -4.36 7.02
CA LEU A 139 -1.91 -3.36 6.26
C LEU A 139 -1.50 -3.32 4.78
N ILE A 140 -0.19 -3.43 4.48
CA ILE A 140 0.34 -3.55 3.12
C ILE A 140 -0.21 -4.80 2.44
N ALA A 141 -0.19 -5.96 3.12
CA ALA A 141 -0.76 -7.20 2.59
C ALA A 141 -2.28 -7.11 2.35
N ILE A 142 -3.01 -6.37 3.20
CA ILE A 142 -4.43 -6.05 2.97
C ILE A 142 -4.56 -5.20 1.71
N MET A 143 -3.79 -4.12 1.53
CA MET A 143 -3.83 -3.30 0.31
C MET A 143 -3.51 -4.11 -0.96
N ASN A 144 -2.58 -5.06 -0.89
CA ASN A 144 -2.24 -5.94 -2.03
C ASN A 144 -3.40 -6.85 -2.47
N THR A 145 -4.29 -7.19 -1.55
CA THR A 145 -5.37 -8.18 -1.74
C THR A 145 -6.76 -7.58 -1.81
N GLU A 146 -6.97 -6.40 -1.23
CA GLU A 146 -8.23 -5.66 -1.15
C GLU A 146 -8.05 -4.28 -1.81
N GLN A 147 -8.38 -4.17 -3.10
CA GLN A 147 -8.18 -2.92 -3.85
C GLN A 147 -8.89 -1.72 -3.22
N LEU A 148 -10.07 -1.92 -2.63
CA LEU A 148 -10.78 -0.85 -1.92
C LEU A 148 -9.93 -0.22 -0.82
N MET A 149 -9.16 -1.04 -0.09
CA MET A 149 -8.26 -0.54 0.95
C MET A 149 -7.14 0.28 0.33
N TYR A 150 -6.53 -0.18 -0.76
CA TYR A 150 -5.49 0.58 -1.47
C TYR A 150 -6.02 1.94 -1.95
N VAL A 151 -7.18 1.96 -2.62
CA VAL A 151 -7.79 3.18 -3.15
C VAL A 151 -8.13 4.15 -2.02
N PHE A 152 -8.71 3.66 -0.93
CA PHE A 152 -8.96 4.48 0.26
C PHE A 152 -7.68 5.07 0.85
N MET A 153 -6.63 4.26 0.99
CA MET A 153 -5.36 4.72 1.53
C MET A 153 -4.69 5.78 0.63
N TYR A 154 -4.87 5.67 -0.68
CA TYR A 154 -4.33 6.61 -1.65
C TYR A 154 -5.12 7.92 -1.73
N ASP A 155 -6.45 7.85 -1.79
CA ASP A 155 -7.31 9.01 -2.06
C ASP A 155 -7.75 9.76 -0.80
N VAL A 156 -7.75 9.11 0.37
CA VAL A 156 -8.22 9.70 1.63
C VAL A 156 -7.09 9.77 2.65
N PHE A 157 -6.44 8.65 2.99
CA PHE A 157 -5.45 8.63 4.06
C PHE A 157 -4.17 9.41 3.72
N ARG A 158 -3.65 9.26 2.51
CA ARG A 158 -2.40 9.91 2.08
C ARG A 158 -2.47 11.45 2.07
N PRO A 159 -3.54 12.09 1.53
CA PRO A 159 -3.72 13.55 1.62
C PRO A 159 -3.58 14.12 3.02
N GLU A 160 -4.12 13.45 4.04
CA GLU A 160 -4.03 13.88 5.45
C GLU A 160 -2.59 14.01 5.96
N LEU A 161 -1.70 13.17 5.46
CA LEU A 161 -0.27 13.24 5.79
C LEU A 161 0.44 14.38 5.05
N ILE A 162 -0.04 14.76 3.86
CA ILE A 162 0.52 15.84 3.04
C ILE A 162 0.09 17.21 3.54
N LEU A 163 -1.21 17.37 3.82
CA LEU A 163 -1.84 18.63 4.21
C LEU A 163 -1.57 18.97 5.69
N GLY A 164 -1.37 17.95 6.53
CA GLY A 164 -0.87 18.09 7.90
C GLY A 164 -1.95 18.35 8.96
N ASP A 165 -3.20 18.49 8.56
CA ASP A 165 -4.41 18.45 9.43
C ASP A 165 -4.62 17.08 10.07
N ARG A 166 -4.20 16.00 9.39
CA ARG A 166 -4.09 14.63 9.91
C ARG A 166 -5.40 14.10 10.47
N GLN A 167 -6.54 14.45 9.88
CA GLN A 167 -7.86 14.16 10.43
C GLN A 167 -8.78 13.64 9.34
N ILE A 168 -9.12 12.36 9.40
CA ILE A 168 -10.14 11.78 8.54
C ILE A 168 -11.49 11.92 9.25
N GLU A 169 -12.29 12.85 8.76
CA GLU A 169 -13.61 13.17 9.29
C GLU A 169 -14.68 12.21 8.74
N ASN A 170 -15.79 12.05 9.48
CA ASN A 170 -16.89 11.17 9.06
C ASN A 170 -17.50 11.57 7.71
N TYR A 171 -17.49 12.87 7.38
CA TYR A 171 -17.98 13.34 6.09
C TYR A 171 -17.04 12.96 4.94
N GLU A 172 -15.74 12.83 5.18
CA GLU A 172 -14.76 12.43 4.15
C GLU A 172 -14.87 10.94 3.86
N LEU A 173 -15.02 10.11 4.90
CA LEU A 173 -15.39 8.71 4.76
C LEU A 173 -16.68 8.58 3.92
N SER A 174 -17.68 9.40 4.21
CA SER A 174 -18.95 9.39 3.48
C SER A 174 -18.79 9.86 2.03
N ALA A 175 -18.00 10.90 1.79
CA ALA A 175 -17.73 11.44 0.46
C ALA A 175 -16.99 10.45 -0.43
N PHE A 176 -16.00 9.74 0.12
CA PHE A 176 -15.28 8.67 -0.56
C PHE A 176 -16.24 7.61 -1.12
N PHE A 177 -17.10 7.04 -0.27
CA PHE A 177 -18.04 5.99 -0.71
C PHE A 177 -19.15 6.51 -1.62
N LYS A 178 -19.54 7.80 -1.52
CA LYS A 178 -20.49 8.42 -2.46
C LYS A 178 -19.89 8.62 -3.85
N LYS A 179 -18.60 8.93 -3.93
CA LYS A 179 -17.86 9.13 -5.19
C LYS A 179 -17.52 7.79 -5.86
N LEU A 180 -17.29 6.75 -5.08
CA LEU A 180 -16.78 5.46 -5.56
C LEU A 180 -17.56 4.84 -6.73
N PRO A 181 -18.91 4.83 -6.77
CA PRO A 181 -19.67 4.33 -7.93
C PRO A 181 -19.45 5.11 -9.24
N LEU A 182 -19.05 6.37 -9.15
CA LEU A 182 -18.78 7.23 -10.32
C LEU A 182 -17.45 6.87 -10.98
N GLU A 183 -16.51 6.29 -10.22
CA GLU A 183 -15.16 5.95 -10.66
C GLU A 183 -15.00 4.44 -10.89
N HIS A 184 -15.83 3.63 -10.22
CA HIS A 184 -15.77 2.18 -10.24
C HIS A 184 -17.17 1.56 -10.37
N HIS A 185 -17.45 1.02 -11.56
CA HIS A 185 -18.75 0.42 -11.87
C HIS A 185 -19.17 -0.70 -10.90
N GLU A 186 -18.22 -1.43 -10.31
CA GLU A 186 -18.48 -2.48 -9.34
C GLU A 186 -19.17 -1.97 -8.08
N ALA A 187 -18.93 -0.71 -7.68
CA ALA A 187 -19.54 -0.09 -6.52
C ALA A 187 -20.97 0.40 -6.77
N ALA A 188 -21.41 0.55 -8.03
CA ALA A 188 -22.76 1.02 -8.36
C ALA A 188 -23.87 0.09 -7.86
N GLN A 189 -23.56 -1.20 -7.67
CA GLN A 189 -24.52 -2.20 -7.16
C GLN A 189 -24.53 -2.32 -5.63
N TRP A 190 -23.68 -1.58 -4.90
CA TRP A 190 -23.58 -1.73 -3.44
C TRP A 190 -24.72 -1.00 -2.74
N THR A 191 -25.40 -1.72 -1.84
CA THR A 191 -26.45 -1.14 -0.99
C THR A 191 -25.85 -0.22 0.08
N GLU A 192 -26.66 0.68 0.64
CA GLU A 192 -26.25 1.51 1.77
C GLU A 192 -25.73 0.68 2.95
N GLN A 193 -26.35 -0.48 3.23
CA GLN A 193 -25.91 -1.39 4.28
C GLN A 193 -24.49 -1.92 4.01
N THR A 194 -24.20 -2.31 2.76
CA THR A 194 -22.86 -2.75 2.36
C THR A 194 -21.83 -1.63 2.52
N ILE A 195 -22.18 -0.40 2.10
CA ILE A 195 -21.33 0.77 2.25
C ILE A 195 -21.00 1.04 3.72
N ARG A 196 -22.01 1.04 4.62
CA ARG A 196 -21.79 1.24 6.06
C ARG A 196 -20.87 0.17 6.65
N ARG A 197 -21.02 -1.09 6.24
CA ARG A 197 -20.13 -2.17 6.68
C ARG A 197 -18.70 -2.01 6.15
N LEU A 198 -18.54 -1.53 4.92
CA LEU A 198 -17.22 -1.23 4.35
C LEU A 198 -16.54 -0.07 5.09
N GLN A 199 -17.27 1.00 5.41
CA GLN A 199 -16.76 2.10 6.25
C GLN A 199 -16.27 1.59 7.61
N ALA A 200 -17.08 0.76 8.29
CA ALA A 200 -16.68 0.15 9.55
C ALA A 200 -15.42 -0.73 9.40
N THR A 201 -15.33 -1.50 8.32
CA THR A 201 -14.17 -2.38 8.04
C THR A 201 -12.90 -1.57 7.81
N VAL A 202 -12.95 -0.57 6.92
CA VAL A 202 -11.79 0.29 6.60
C VAL A 202 -11.28 1.00 7.85
N THR A 203 -12.19 1.62 8.61
CA THR A 203 -11.79 2.32 9.85
C THR A 203 -11.26 1.36 10.91
N HIS A 204 -11.81 0.14 11.02
CA HIS A 204 -11.28 -0.91 11.89
C HIS A 204 -9.86 -1.33 11.48
N TYR A 205 -9.56 -1.46 10.19
CA TYR A 205 -8.21 -1.76 9.71
C TYR A 205 -7.21 -0.67 10.08
N LEU A 206 -7.56 0.61 9.90
CA LEU A 206 -6.70 1.73 10.28
C LEU A 206 -6.39 1.72 11.79
N ARG A 207 -7.41 1.53 12.63
CA ARG A 207 -7.26 1.43 14.09
C ARG A 207 -6.39 0.24 14.48
N SER A 208 -6.65 -0.93 13.89
CA SER A 208 -5.91 -2.16 14.18
C SER A 208 -4.46 -2.12 13.71
N ALA A 209 -4.19 -1.34 12.65
CA ALA A 209 -2.85 -1.03 12.17
C ALA A 209 -2.12 0.02 13.02
N GLN A 210 -2.82 0.69 13.94
CA GLN A 210 -2.31 1.78 14.78
C GLN A 210 -1.80 2.99 13.99
N VAL A 211 -2.30 3.18 12.77
CA VAL A 211 -1.97 4.34 11.93
C VAL A 211 -2.92 5.52 12.17
N VAL A 212 -4.00 5.31 12.93
CA VAL A 212 -4.93 6.35 13.40
C VAL A 212 -5.28 6.14 14.87
N LYS A 213 -5.81 7.19 15.52
CA LYS A 213 -6.49 7.11 16.82
C LYS A 213 -7.84 7.83 16.73
N ASP A 214 -8.79 7.42 17.55
CA ASP A 214 -10.04 8.15 17.69
C ASP A 214 -9.81 9.47 18.45
N TYR A 215 -10.36 10.56 17.93
CA TYR A 215 -10.44 11.84 18.63
C TYR A 215 -11.76 12.52 18.27
N LYS A 216 -12.66 12.65 19.25
CA LYS A 216 -14.05 13.07 19.01
C LYS A 216 -14.69 12.19 17.94
N ASP A 217 -15.24 12.80 16.90
CA ASP A 217 -15.93 12.14 15.79
C ASP A 217 -15.01 11.87 14.58
N ALA A 218 -13.69 12.04 14.74
CA ALA A 218 -12.70 11.91 13.67
C ALA A 218 -11.63 10.85 13.97
N LEU A 219 -10.96 10.39 12.91
CA LEU A 219 -9.76 9.56 13.00
C LEU A 219 -8.51 10.44 12.79
N VAL A 220 -7.70 10.57 13.83
CA VAL A 220 -6.45 11.34 13.75
C VAL A 220 -5.31 10.43 13.32
N VAL A 221 -4.71 10.72 12.15
CA VAL A 221 -3.56 10.00 11.61
C VAL A 221 -2.37 10.15 12.56
N GLN A 222 -1.79 9.01 12.96
CA GLN A 222 -0.67 8.96 13.89
C GLN A 222 0.64 9.31 13.21
N ASN A 223 1.56 9.89 13.98
CA ASN A 223 2.95 10.07 13.57
C ASN A 223 3.75 8.80 13.88
N TYR A 224 3.53 7.74 13.10
CA TYR A 224 4.34 6.53 13.18
C TYR A 224 5.64 6.68 12.38
N LEU A 225 6.69 5.99 12.80
CA LEU A 225 7.95 5.92 12.07
C LEU A 225 8.00 4.60 11.30
N LEU A 226 8.18 4.67 9.98
CA LEU A 226 8.48 3.49 9.19
C LEU A 226 9.92 3.05 9.43
N ASP A 227 10.10 1.77 9.73
CA ASP A 227 11.40 1.15 9.85
C ASP A 227 12.19 1.31 8.54
N GLU A 228 13.46 1.72 8.63
CA GLU A 228 14.29 1.96 7.43
C GLU A 228 14.46 0.69 6.58
N ARG A 229 14.44 -0.50 7.19
CA ARG A 229 14.52 -1.78 6.49
C ARG A 229 13.25 -2.04 5.69
N LEU A 230 12.09 -1.69 6.24
CA LEU A 230 10.82 -1.76 5.52
C LEU A 230 10.79 -0.77 4.37
N VAL A 231 11.30 0.45 4.57
CA VAL A 231 11.41 1.45 3.51
C VAL A 231 12.30 0.96 2.38
N ALA A 232 13.50 0.48 2.70
CA ALA A 232 14.44 -0.06 1.73
C ALA A 232 13.82 -1.23 0.94
N GLN A 233 13.10 -2.12 1.63
CA GLN A 233 12.43 -3.24 0.99
C GLN A 233 11.36 -2.78 -0.02
N LEU A 234 10.50 -1.83 0.37
CA LEU A 234 9.48 -1.26 -0.52
C LEU A 234 10.11 -0.54 -1.73
N GLN A 235 11.24 0.13 -1.56
CA GLN A 235 11.97 0.76 -2.67
C GLN A 235 12.54 -0.28 -3.64
N GLN A 236 13.18 -1.33 -3.11
CA GLN A 236 13.74 -2.42 -3.92
C GLN A 236 12.67 -3.16 -4.72
N GLU A 237 11.47 -3.32 -4.14
CA GLU A 237 10.32 -3.95 -4.78
C GLU A 237 9.52 -2.99 -5.70
N ASN A 238 9.95 -1.73 -5.85
CA ASN A 238 9.29 -0.71 -6.67
C ASN A 238 7.84 -0.39 -6.21
N HIS A 239 7.62 -0.40 -4.89
CA HIS A 239 6.38 0.00 -4.21
C HIS A 239 6.46 1.45 -3.69
N LEU A 240 6.91 2.38 -4.53
CA LEU A 240 7.05 3.80 -4.19
C LEU A 240 5.71 4.47 -3.88
N ASP A 241 4.63 3.98 -4.46
CA ASP A 241 3.25 4.36 -4.17
C ASP A 241 2.85 4.04 -2.72
N TYR A 242 3.23 2.86 -2.21
CA TYR A 242 2.96 2.46 -0.82
C TYR A 242 3.74 3.33 0.15
N LEU A 243 4.99 3.67 -0.18
CA LEU A 243 5.78 4.64 0.59
C LEU A 243 5.14 6.01 0.59
N ALA A 244 4.69 6.49 -0.57
CA ALA A 244 4.00 7.78 -0.67
C ALA A 244 2.70 7.79 0.15
N ILE A 245 1.95 6.69 0.16
CA ILE A 245 0.74 6.50 0.97
C ILE A 245 1.05 6.60 2.47
N LEU A 246 2.05 5.86 2.93
CA LEU A 246 2.33 5.71 4.37
C LEU A 246 3.13 6.87 4.96
N THR A 247 3.79 7.68 4.12
CA THR A 247 4.65 8.78 4.59
C THR A 247 4.16 10.17 4.19
N GLY A 248 3.15 10.27 3.33
CA GLY A 248 2.72 11.54 2.76
C GLY A 248 3.81 12.24 1.91
N ARG A 249 4.90 11.55 1.56
CA ARG A 249 5.95 12.12 0.71
C ARG A 249 5.52 12.05 -0.75
N THR A 250 5.80 13.09 -1.52
CA THR A 250 5.69 13.05 -2.98
C THR A 250 6.83 12.20 -3.53
N SER A 251 6.46 11.09 -4.17
CA SER A 251 7.37 10.22 -4.91
C SER A 251 7.77 10.79 -6.27
#